data_AF-A0A5N3XRM1-F1
#
_entry.id   AF-A0A5N3XRM1-F1
#
_cell.length_a   1.000
_cell.length_b   1.000
_cell.length_c   1.000
_cell.angle_alpha   90.00
_cell.angle_beta   90.00
_cell.angle_gamma   90.00
#
_symmetry.space_group_name_H-M   'P 1'
#
loop_
_entity.id
_entity.type
_entity.pdbx_description
1 polymer ?
#
loop_
_entity_poly.entity_id
_entity_poly.type
_entity_poly.pdbx_seq_one_letter_code
_entity_poly.pdbx_strand_id
1 'polypeptide(L)'
;MDRCFLLLLFLLCCSVVTPLRCITCHLRTQTDRCRRGFGICVAQNHETCMILKIYQDGTLQLSYLVCQRFCRDLTYKFQDRTYVHKCCNYNYCNFKTLKYFYS
;
A
#
# COMPACT_ATOMS: atom_id res chain seq x y z
N MET A 1 7.32 10.15 -45.79
CA MET A 1 6.25 9.28 -45.25
C MET A 1 6.36 9.20 -43.73
N ASP A 2 6.63 10.34 -43.07
CA ASP A 2 7.31 10.34 -41.77
C ASP A 2 6.52 11.03 -40.65
N ARG A 3 5.51 11.83 -41.01
CA ARG A 3 4.72 12.61 -40.04
C ARG A 3 3.80 11.72 -39.20
N CYS A 4 3.18 10.70 -39.82
CA CYS A 4 2.35 9.73 -39.11
C CYS A 4 3.18 8.84 -38.18
N PHE A 5 4.40 8.47 -38.60
CA PHE A 5 5.29 7.64 -37.79
C PHE A 5 5.77 8.37 -36.53
N LEU A 6 6.10 9.66 -36.67
CA LEU A 6 6.43 10.56 -35.56
C LEU A 6 5.24 10.79 -34.60
N LEU A 7 4.02 10.94 -35.13
CA LEU A 7 2.80 11.08 -34.33
C LEU A 7 2.46 9.79 -33.56
N LEU A 8 2.64 8.62 -34.18
CA LEU A 8 2.47 7.33 -33.50
C LEU A 8 3.51 7.14 -32.38
N LEU A 9 4.78 7.47 -32.62
CA LEU A 9 5.83 7.42 -31.59
C LEU A 9 5.52 8.35 -30.41
N PHE A 10 5.01 9.55 -30.68
CA PHE A 10 4.62 10.51 -29.64
C PHE A 10 3.45 10.00 -28.79
N LEU A 11 2.46 9.36 -29.42
CA LEU A 11 1.31 8.76 -28.73
C LEU A 11 1.69 7.51 -27.93
N LEU A 12 2.63 6.70 -28.41
CA LEU A 12 3.15 5.53 -27.67
C LEU A 12 3.98 5.95 -26.43
N CYS A 13 4.72 7.06 -26.48
CA CYS A 13 5.44 7.60 -25.32
C CYS A 13 4.52 8.15 -24.22
N CYS A 14 3.30 8.58 -24.55
CA CYS A 14 2.33 9.14 -23.61
C CYS A 14 1.44 8.07 -22.96
N SER A 15 1.98 6.89 -22.67
CA SER A 15 1.31 5.91 -21.81
C SER A 15 1.01 6.59 -20.46
N VAL A 16 -0.24 6.97 -20.23
CA VAL A 16 -0.65 7.64 -19.00
C VAL A 16 -0.57 6.64 -17.86
N VAL A 17 0.58 6.57 -17.19
CA VAL A 17 0.73 5.79 -15.96
C VAL A 17 -0.11 6.50 -14.91
N THR A 18 -1.31 5.99 -14.66
CA THR A 18 -2.14 6.49 -13.56
C THR A 18 -1.42 6.18 -12.26
N PRO A 19 -1.07 7.19 -11.43
CA PRO A 19 -0.29 6.93 -10.23
C PRO A 19 -1.13 6.16 -9.21
N LEU A 20 -0.50 5.16 -8.59
CA LEU A 20 -1.15 4.25 -7.64
C LEU A 20 -1.59 5.01 -6.39
N ARG A 21 -2.85 4.86 -5.99
CA ARG A 21 -3.41 5.47 -4.78
C ARG A 21 -3.58 4.44 -3.68
N CYS A 22 -3.15 4.75 -2.47
CA CYS A 22 -3.27 3.88 -1.30
C CYS A 22 -3.97 4.60 -0.16
N ILE A 23 -4.69 3.87 0.69
CA ILE A 23 -5.20 4.45 1.94
C ILE A 23 -4.03 4.64 2.91
N THR A 24 -4.01 5.76 3.61
CA THR A 24 -3.08 5.99 4.72
C THR A 24 -3.79 5.84 6.06
N CYS A 25 -3.09 5.26 7.02
CA CYS A 25 -3.46 5.26 8.42
C CYS A 25 -2.22 4.94 9.25
N HIS A 26 -1.80 5.87 10.09
CA HIS A 26 -0.60 5.70 10.92
C HIS A 26 -0.89 5.05 12.27
N LEU A 27 -2.15 4.94 12.69
CA LEU A 27 -2.45 4.29 13.95
C LEU A 27 -3.86 3.69 13.89
N ARG A 28 -3.91 2.37 13.72
CA ARG A 28 -5.16 1.61 13.80
C ARG A 28 -5.00 0.43 14.74
N THR A 29 -5.85 0.39 15.76
CA THR A 29 -6.02 -0.74 16.70
C THR A 29 -7.09 -1.71 16.17
N GLN A 30 -7.28 -2.84 16.85
CA GLN A 30 -8.27 -3.85 16.47
C GLN A 30 -9.71 -3.31 16.43
N THR A 31 -10.08 -2.44 17.38
CA THR A 31 -11.46 -1.97 17.59
C THR A 31 -11.77 -0.63 16.93
N ASP A 32 -10.77 0.15 16.51
CA ASP A 32 -11.01 1.52 16.08
C ASP A 32 -10.98 1.72 14.56
N ARG A 33 -11.81 2.68 14.11
CA ARG A 33 -11.58 3.39 12.85
C ARG A 33 -10.28 4.19 12.99
N CYS A 34 -9.50 4.28 11.92
CA CYS A 34 -8.15 4.87 11.93
C CYS A 34 -8.01 6.08 12.87
N ARG A 35 -7.18 5.96 13.91
CA ARG A 35 -7.05 7.00 14.94
C ARG A 35 -6.21 8.19 14.48
N ARG A 36 -5.22 7.96 13.60
CA ARG A 36 -4.30 9.02 13.15
C ARG A 36 -3.89 8.86 11.69
N GLY A 37 -3.86 9.99 10.99
CA GLY A 37 -3.33 10.11 9.64
C GLY A 37 -4.12 9.31 8.60
N PHE A 38 -5.44 9.28 8.78
CA PHE A 38 -6.36 8.79 7.78
C PHE A 38 -6.30 9.67 6.54
N GLY A 39 -6.21 9.07 5.37
CA GLY A 39 -6.13 9.80 4.11
C GLY A 39 -5.79 8.90 2.93
N ILE A 40 -5.27 9.52 1.88
CA ILE A 40 -4.81 8.85 0.67
C ILE A 40 -3.40 9.35 0.37
N CYS A 41 -2.49 8.42 0.08
CA CYS A 41 -1.20 8.75 -0.53
C CYS A 41 -1.20 8.33 -2.00
N VAL A 42 -0.52 9.12 -2.81
CA VAL A 42 -0.21 8.80 -4.20
C VAL A 42 1.21 8.26 -4.20
N ALA A 43 1.36 6.98 -4.52
CA ALA A 43 2.63 6.28 -4.49
C ALA A 43 3.58 6.91 -5.52
N GLN A 44 4.78 7.26 -5.04
CA GLN A 44 5.86 7.77 -5.87
C GLN A 44 6.63 6.61 -6.54
N ASN A 45 7.69 6.94 -7.27
CA ASN A 45 8.56 5.95 -7.91
C ASN A 45 9.02 4.88 -6.90
N HIS A 46 8.78 3.61 -7.23
CA HIS A 46 9.12 2.43 -6.42
C HIS A 46 8.35 2.29 -5.09
N GLU A 47 7.30 3.10 -4.90
CA GLU A 47 6.37 2.91 -3.80
C GLU A 47 5.20 2.03 -4.23
N THR A 48 4.74 1.20 -3.30
CA THR A 48 3.49 0.44 -3.44
C THR A 48 2.68 0.57 -2.16
N CYS A 49 1.41 0.16 -2.19
CA CYS A 49 0.62 0.14 -0.97
C CYS A 49 1.14 -0.96 -0.04
N MET A 50 1.28 -0.63 1.24
CA MET A 50 1.64 -1.57 2.29
C MET A 50 0.59 -1.59 3.41
N ILE A 51 0.43 -2.76 4.01
CA ILE A 51 -0.12 -2.96 5.35
C ILE A 51 0.98 -3.53 6.24
N LEU A 52 1.27 -2.86 7.34
CA LEU A 52 2.04 -3.43 8.44
C LEU A 52 1.08 -3.80 9.56
N LYS A 53 1.20 -5.01 10.10
CA LYS A 53 0.50 -5.46 11.30
C LYS A 53 1.52 -5.88 12.36
N ILE A 54 1.29 -5.46 13.59
CA ILE A 54 2.13 -5.78 14.74
C ILE A 54 1.27 -6.57 15.72
N TYR A 55 1.67 -7.82 15.95
CA TYR A 55 1.02 -8.72 16.88
C TYR A 55 1.89 -8.91 18.12
N GLN A 56 1.25 -9.04 19.27
CA GLN A 56 1.86 -9.46 20.53
C GLN A 56 0.98 -10.55 21.10
N ASP A 57 1.57 -11.70 21.43
CA ASP A 57 0.86 -12.90 21.93
C ASP A 57 -0.32 -13.30 21.04
N GLY A 58 -0.14 -13.19 19.71
CA GLY A 58 -1.17 -13.51 18.71
C GLY A 58 -2.27 -12.45 18.54
N THR A 59 -2.31 -11.44 19.41
CA THR A 59 -3.31 -10.35 19.36
C THR A 59 -2.77 -9.17 18.55
N LEU A 60 -3.59 -8.65 17.62
CA LEU A 60 -3.22 -7.47 16.85
C LEU A 60 -3.20 -6.25 17.75
N GLN A 61 -2.01 -5.69 17.95
CA GLN A 61 -1.85 -4.46 18.72
C GLN A 61 -2.11 -3.26 17.83
N LEU A 62 -1.43 -3.21 16.68
CA LEU A 62 -1.39 -2.05 15.81
C LEU A 62 -1.32 -2.46 14.34
N SER A 63 -1.88 -1.62 13.48
CA SER A 63 -1.74 -1.70 12.04
C SER A 63 -1.51 -0.33 11.41
N TYR A 64 -0.69 -0.33 10.36
CA TYR A 64 -0.34 0.84 9.58
C TYR A 64 -0.66 0.59 8.12
N LEU A 65 -1.18 1.61 7.46
CA LEU A 65 -1.48 1.64 6.03
C LEU A 65 -0.70 2.80 5.44
N VAL A 66 0.20 2.54 4.49
CA VAL A 66 1.09 3.58 3.93
C VAL A 66 1.47 3.26 2.48
N CYS A 67 2.01 4.26 1.77
CA CYS A 67 2.82 4.08 0.57
C CYS A 67 4.25 3.76 1.03
N GLN A 68 4.77 2.61 0.65
CA GLN A 68 6.06 2.10 1.12
C GLN A 68 7.02 1.92 -0.04
N ARG A 69 8.24 2.46 0.09
CA ARG A 69 9.35 2.17 -0.82
C ARG A 69 9.88 0.75 -0.59
N PHE A 70 10.19 0.06 -1.68
CA PHE A 70 10.79 -1.29 -1.65
C PHE A 70 9.95 -2.28 -0.82
N CYS A 71 8.63 -2.21 -0.97
CA CYS A 71 7.70 -3.07 -0.24
C CYS A 71 7.94 -4.54 -0.61
N ARG A 72 8.06 -5.42 0.40
CA ARG A 72 8.09 -6.87 0.23
C ARG A 72 7.20 -7.54 1.27
N ASP A 73 6.54 -8.60 0.86
CA ASP A 73 5.83 -9.50 1.75
C ASP A 73 6.84 -10.21 2.66
N LEU A 74 6.73 -9.98 3.96
CA LEU A 74 7.61 -10.59 4.95
C LEU A 74 6.92 -10.68 6.31
N THR A 75 7.33 -11.69 7.08
CA THR A 75 6.94 -11.85 8.48
C THR A 75 8.19 -12.07 9.30
N TYR A 76 8.37 -11.30 10.38
CA TYR A 76 9.52 -11.46 11.27
C TYR A 76 9.12 -11.23 12.72
N LYS A 77 9.95 -11.73 13.64
CA LYS A 77 9.78 -11.55 15.08
C LYS A 77 10.87 -10.63 15.61
N PHE A 78 10.50 -9.69 16.46
CA PHE A 78 11.41 -8.77 17.13
C PHE A 78 10.81 -8.33 18.47
N GLN A 79 11.57 -8.42 19.57
CA GLN A 79 11.13 -8.02 20.93
C GLN A 79 9.72 -8.54 21.28
N ASP A 80 9.52 -9.86 21.21
CA ASP A 80 8.25 -10.56 21.50
C ASP A 80 7.04 -10.15 20.65
N ARG A 81 7.29 -9.41 19.56
CA ARG A 81 6.27 -8.99 18.61
C ARG A 81 6.47 -9.66 17.27
N THR A 82 5.38 -9.98 16.61
CA THR A 82 5.36 -10.47 15.22
C THR A 82 4.93 -9.36 14.29
N TYR A 83 5.78 -9.03 13.33
CA TYR A 83 5.57 -8.01 12.32
C TYR A 83 5.21 -8.69 11.01
N VAL A 84 4.09 -8.29 10.42
CA VAL A 84 3.61 -8.83 9.14
C VAL A 84 3.46 -7.69 8.15
N HIS A 85 4.26 -7.72 7.08
CA HIS A 85 4.18 -6.79 5.96
C HIS A 85 3.43 -7.46 4.81
N LYS A 86 2.47 -6.73 4.24
CA LYS A 86 1.76 -7.14 3.03
C LYS A 86 1.71 -6.01 2.03
N CYS A 87 2.12 -6.30 0.80
CA CYS A 87 2.25 -5.34 -0.29
C CYS A 87 1.22 -5.61 -1.37
N CYS A 88 0.75 -4.55 -2.03
CA CYS A 88 -0.16 -4.67 -3.16
C CYS A 88 -0.05 -3.45 -4.10
N ASN A 89 -0.40 -3.64 -5.37
CA ASN A 89 -0.07 -2.72 -6.46
C ASN A 89 -1.29 -2.26 -7.28
N TYR A 90 -2.47 -2.18 -6.67
CA TYR A 90 -3.68 -1.63 -7.28
C TYR A 90 -4.38 -0.64 -6.34
N ASN A 91 -5.19 0.26 -6.89
CA ASN A 91 -5.77 1.37 -6.13
C ASN A 91 -6.54 0.91 -4.89
N TYR A 92 -6.22 1.50 -3.74
CA TYR A 92 -6.82 1.30 -2.42
C TYR A 92 -6.79 -0.17 -1.93
N CYS A 93 -5.89 -0.99 -2.47
CA CYS A 93 -5.79 -2.42 -2.14
C CYS A 93 -5.57 -2.68 -0.65
N ASN A 94 -4.78 -1.82 0.01
CA ASN A 94 -4.42 -1.96 1.42
C ASN A 94 -5.60 -1.71 2.38
N PHE A 95 -6.76 -1.28 1.88
CA PHE A 95 -7.99 -1.19 2.66
C PHE A 95 -8.90 -2.42 2.46
N LYS A 96 -8.96 -2.99 1.26
CA LYS A 96 -9.76 -4.19 0.99
C LYS A 96 -9.23 -5.41 1.74
N THR A 97 -7.91 -5.55 1.85
CA THR A 97 -7.28 -6.61 2.63
C THR A 97 -7.62 -6.52 4.12
N LEU A 98 -8.11 -5.39 4.66
CA LEU A 98 -8.61 -5.38 6.03
C LEU A 98 -9.94 -6.14 6.16
N LYS A 99 -10.84 -6.04 5.19
CA LYS A 99 -12.17 -6.70 5.28
C LYS A 99 -12.08 -8.22 5.34
N TYR A 100 -11.13 -8.83 4.64
CA TYR A 100 -10.96 -10.29 4.60
C TYR A 100 -10.32 -10.91 5.86
N PHE A 101 -9.82 -10.09 6.79
CA PHE A 101 -9.12 -10.57 7.99
C PHE A 101 -9.90 -10.34 9.29
N TYR A 102 -11.02 -9.61 9.23
CA TYR A 102 -11.93 -9.38 10.38
C TYR A 102 -13.28 -10.08 10.18
N SER A 103 -13.35 -11.02 9.25
CA SER A 103 -14.49 -11.92 9.03
C SER A 103 -14.16 -13.31 9.54
#